data_AF-A0A1H2UG91-F1
#
_entry.id   AF-A0A1H2UG91-F1
#
_cell.length_a   1.000
_cell.length_b   1.000
_cell.length_c   1.000
_cell.angle_alpha   90.00
_cell.angle_beta   90.00
_cell.angle_gamma   90.00
#
_symmetry.space_group_name_H-M   'P 1'
#
loop_
_entity.id
_entity.type
_entity.pdbx_description
1 polymer ?
#
loop_
_entity_poly.entity_id
_entity_poly.type
_entity_poly.pdbx_seq_one_letter_code
_entity_poly.pdbx_strand_id
1 'polypeptide(L)'
;MTTKLIHPYFGALDTCAVEGVSEDDSYDVLWEQEIPYKDSIIWVSFWFSKGDNLLKERLDAFEAFIKNLPKREEQARKALIQYLKEHPDYFNHFKEKTKKLPVISKLSLVN
;
A
#
# COMPACT_ATOMS: atom_id res chain seq x y z
N MET A 1 24.48 -5.65 14.42
CA MET A 1 24.72 -7.03 13.98
C MET A 1 23.98 -7.21 12.66
N THR A 2 24.64 -7.73 11.63
CA THR A 2 24.06 -7.86 10.29
C THR A 2 23.04 -8.98 10.24
N THR A 3 21.75 -8.63 10.28
CA THR A 3 20.64 -9.59 10.14
C THR A 3 20.19 -9.64 8.68
N LYS A 4 21.07 -10.16 7.81
CA LYS A 4 20.70 -10.42 6.42
C LYS A 4 19.77 -11.63 6.39
N LEU A 5 18.52 -11.43 5.96
CA LEU A 5 17.53 -12.50 5.85
C LEU A 5 17.32 -12.85 4.38
N ILE A 6 17.40 -14.15 4.05
CA ILE A 6 17.18 -14.64 2.70
C ILE A 6 15.82 -15.33 2.62
N HIS A 7 15.01 -14.92 1.67
CA HIS A 7 13.69 -15.47 1.42
C HIS A 7 13.54 -15.89 -0.06
N PRO A 8 12.93 -17.04 -0.38
CA PRO A 8 12.82 -17.52 -1.76
C PRO A 8 12.14 -16.53 -2.72
N TYR A 9 11.14 -15.79 -2.22
CA TYR A 9 10.40 -14.82 -3.01
C TYR A 9 11.04 -13.43 -3.04
N PHE A 10 11.58 -12.94 -1.91
CA PHE A 10 12.08 -11.57 -1.78
C PHE A 10 13.59 -11.44 -1.99
N GLY A 11 14.30 -12.57 -2.16
CA GLY A 11 15.75 -12.59 -2.24
C GLY A 11 16.40 -12.27 -0.90
N ALA A 12 17.56 -11.63 -0.96
CA ALA A 12 18.29 -11.22 0.24
C ALA A 12 17.87 -9.81 0.68
N LEU A 13 17.30 -9.72 1.88
CA LEU A 13 16.90 -8.48 2.52
C LEU A 13 17.92 -8.10 3.59
N ASP A 14 18.32 -6.83 3.61
CA ASP A 14 19.29 -6.30 4.56
C ASP A 14 18.64 -5.25 5.46
N THR A 15 18.59 -5.51 6.76
CA THR A 15 18.08 -4.58 7.76
C THR A 15 19.18 -3.69 8.36
N CYS A 16 20.45 -3.86 7.98
CA CYS A 16 21.56 -3.02 8.46
C CYS A 16 21.61 -1.64 7.81
N ALA A 17 21.07 -1.48 6.59
CA ALA A 17 21.03 -0.18 5.92
C ALA A 17 20.13 0.85 6.62
N VAL A 18 19.33 0.40 7.60
CA VAL A 18 18.42 1.20 8.45
C VAL A 18 19.17 1.82 9.66
N GLU A 19 20.50 1.72 9.71
CA GLU A 19 21.34 2.34 10.74
C GLU A 19 21.58 3.84 10.46
N GLY A 20 20.62 4.67 10.88
CA GLY A 20 20.74 6.13 10.93
C GLY A 20 19.78 6.72 11.97
N VAL A 21 20.28 7.58 12.84
CA VAL A 21 19.57 8.11 14.03
C VAL A 21 18.35 8.94 13.63
N SER A 22 17.14 8.45 13.90
CA SER A 22 15.93 9.28 13.94
C SER A 22 15.05 8.75 15.07
N GLU A 23 14.67 9.65 15.98
CA GLU A 23 13.69 9.42 17.07
C GLU A 23 12.25 9.45 16.54
N ASP A 24 12.09 9.12 15.26
CA ASP A 24 10.89 9.16 14.45
C ASP A 24 10.46 7.70 14.21
N ASP A 25 9.15 7.44 14.18
CA ASP A 25 8.52 6.22 13.65
C ASP A 25 8.79 6.06 12.13
N SER A 26 10.05 6.21 11.75
CA SER A 26 10.52 6.22 10.38
C SER A 26 10.53 4.79 9.84
N TYR A 27 9.76 4.61 8.79
CA TYR A 27 9.66 3.35 8.05
C TYR A 27 10.57 3.42 6.84
N ASP A 28 11.39 2.38 6.67
CA ASP A 28 12.23 2.22 5.47
C ASP A 28 11.65 1.15 4.55
N VAL A 29 11.86 1.33 3.24
CA VAL A 29 11.47 0.35 2.23
C VAL A 29 12.58 -0.70 2.12
N LEU A 30 12.30 -1.93 2.53
CA LEU A 30 13.26 -3.04 2.43
C LEU A 30 13.19 -3.78 1.10
N TRP A 31 12.05 -3.72 0.44
CA TRP A 31 11.82 -4.38 -0.83
C TRP A 31 10.74 -3.67 -1.59
N GLU A 32 10.93 -3.52 -2.90
CA GLU A 32 9.92 -2.99 -3.78
C GLU A 32 10.05 -3.61 -5.17
N GLN A 33 8.90 -3.84 -5.81
CA GLN A 33 8.86 -4.37 -7.16
C GLN A 33 7.55 -3.98 -7.87
N GLU A 34 7.65 -3.78 -9.17
CA GLU A 34 6.52 -3.78 -10.08
C GLU A 34 6.04 -5.21 -10.34
N ILE A 35 4.76 -5.46 -10.05
CA ILE A 35 4.15 -6.77 -10.27
C ILE A 35 2.98 -6.61 -11.26
N PRO A 36 2.92 -7.43 -12.33
CA PRO A 36 1.75 -7.49 -13.18
C PRO A 36 0.50 -7.90 -12.40
N TYR A 37 -0.59 -7.15 -12.58
CA TYR A 37 -1.86 -7.42 -11.90
C TYR A 37 -3.05 -7.10 -12.81
N LYS A 38 -3.78 -8.14 -13.24
CA LYS A 38 -4.84 -8.04 -14.25
C LYS A 38 -4.30 -7.35 -15.51
N ASP A 39 -4.96 -6.27 -15.95
CA ASP A 39 -4.60 -5.50 -17.14
C ASP A 39 -3.67 -4.30 -16.82
N SER A 40 -3.06 -4.29 -15.63
CA SER A 40 -2.21 -3.20 -15.12
C SER A 40 -0.92 -3.73 -14.48
N ILE A 41 -0.05 -2.80 -14.09
CA ILE A 41 1.12 -3.05 -13.23
C ILE A 41 0.89 -2.30 -11.92
N ILE A 42 1.20 -2.95 -10.79
CA ILE A 42 1.14 -2.33 -9.47
C ILE A 42 2.53 -2.24 -8.87
N TRP A 43 2.79 -1.14 -8.17
CA TRP A 43 3.99 -0.98 -7.35
C TRP A 43 3.73 -1.58 -5.97
N VAL A 44 4.52 -2.57 -5.57
CA VAL A 44 4.42 -3.20 -4.25
C VAL A 44 5.70 -2.91 -3.49
N SER A 45 5.55 -2.34 -2.30
CA SER A 45 6.64 -1.99 -1.41
C SER A 45 6.42 -2.61 -0.04
N PHE A 46 7.43 -3.24 0.53
CA PHE A 46 7.45 -3.76 1.89
C PHE A 46 8.17 -2.76 2.81
N TRP A 47 7.39 -2.11 3.66
CA TRP A 47 7.85 -1.09 4.60
C TRP A 47 8.14 -1.75 5.95
N PHE A 48 9.23 -1.35 6.57
CA PHE A 48 9.70 -1.95 7.81
C PHE A 48 10.13 -0.88 8.80
N SER A 49 9.69 -1.04 10.05
CA SER A 49 10.04 -0.11 11.11
C SER A 49 11.42 -0.43 11.67
N LYS A 50 12.17 0.60 12.02
CA LYS A 50 13.45 0.45 12.71
C LYS A 50 13.24 -0.19 14.09
N GLY A 51 14.05 -1.20 14.41
CA GLY A 51 13.99 -1.90 15.71
C GLY A 51 13.03 -3.09 15.75
N ASP A 52 12.20 -3.29 14.73
CA ASP A 52 11.46 -4.54 14.56
C ASP A 52 12.42 -5.69 14.18
N ASN A 53 12.10 -6.91 14.60
CA ASN A 53 12.77 -8.10 14.09
C ASN A 53 12.13 -8.54 12.78
N LEU A 54 12.93 -8.65 11.72
CA LEU A 54 12.47 -9.18 10.44
C LEU A 54 12.36 -10.70 10.57
N LEU A 55 11.14 -11.17 10.82
CA LEU A 55 10.82 -12.59 10.96
C LEU A 55 10.48 -13.21 9.60
N LYS A 56 10.96 -14.44 9.37
CA LYS A 56 10.67 -15.19 8.15
C LYS A 56 9.16 -15.39 7.97
N GLU A 57 8.43 -15.62 9.05
CA GLU A 57 6.98 -15.82 9.05
C GLU A 57 6.23 -14.57 8.55
N ARG A 58 6.75 -13.36 8.83
CA ARG A 58 6.17 -12.10 8.32
C ARG A 58 6.35 -11.99 6.81
N LEU A 59 7.50 -12.44 6.29
CA LEU A 59 7.75 -12.52 4.86
C LEU A 59 6.90 -13.61 4.19
N ASP A 60 6.81 -14.81 4.77
CA ASP A 60 5.96 -15.89 4.26
C ASP A 60 4.49 -15.42 4.18
N ALA A 61 4.01 -14.69 5.20
CA ALA A 61 2.66 -14.11 5.21
C ALA A 61 2.47 -13.01 4.14
N PHE A 62 3.48 -12.17 3.92
CA PHE A 62 3.42 -11.11 2.89
C PHE A 62 3.49 -11.71 1.48
N GLU A 63 4.32 -12.73 1.24
CA GLU A 63 4.32 -13.50 -0.01
C GLU A 63 2.94 -14.13 -0.25
N ALA A 64 2.37 -14.79 0.76
CA ALA A 64 1.04 -15.38 0.67
C ALA A 64 -0.05 -14.33 0.40
N PHE A 65 0.11 -13.10 0.92
CA PHE A 65 -0.77 -11.98 0.63
C PHE A 65 -0.66 -11.56 -0.85
N ILE A 66 0.55 -11.34 -1.36
CA ILE A 66 0.79 -10.96 -2.77
C ILE A 66 0.23 -12.01 -3.72
N LYS A 67 0.51 -13.29 -3.47
CA LYS A 67 0.00 -14.41 -4.29
C LYS A 67 -1.53 -14.54 -4.28
N ASN A 68 -2.20 -14.01 -3.26
CA ASN A 68 -3.66 -14.02 -3.11
C ASN A 68 -4.31 -12.65 -3.33
N LEU A 69 -3.62 -11.70 -3.99
CA LEU A 69 -4.14 -10.35 -4.24
C LEU A 69 -5.56 -10.31 -4.83
N PRO A 70 -5.93 -11.13 -5.85
CA PRO A 70 -7.28 -11.11 -6.39
C PRO A 70 -8.38 -11.36 -5.36
N LYS A 71 -8.15 -12.32 -4.45
CA LYS A 71 -9.08 -12.64 -3.38
C LYS A 71 -9.12 -11.53 -2.34
N ARG A 72 -7.96 -10.96 -1.98
CA ARG A 72 -7.84 -9.88 -1.00
C ARG A 72 -8.47 -8.57 -1.49
N GLU A 73 -8.27 -8.21 -2.75
CA GLU A 73 -8.91 -7.07 -3.40
C GLU A 73 -10.43 -7.20 -3.36
N GLU A 74 -10.97 -8.36 -3.74
CA GLU A 74 -12.42 -8.57 -3.74
C GLU A 74 -13.02 -8.48 -2.33
N GLN A 75 -12.30 -8.98 -1.32
CA GLN A 75 -12.68 -8.83 0.08
C GLN A 75 -12.66 -7.36 0.52
N ALA A 76 -11.59 -6.63 0.19
CA ALA A 76 -11.45 -5.21 0.51
C ALA A 76 -12.53 -4.36 -0.17
N ARG A 77 -12.84 -4.65 -1.44
CA ARG A 77 -13.89 -3.98 -2.20
C ARG A 77 -15.26 -4.18 -1.56
N LYS A 78 -15.59 -5.42 -1.15
CA LYS A 78 -16.84 -5.72 -0.44
C LYS A 78 -16.94 -4.99 0.89
N ALA A 79 -15.87 -5.00 1.68
CA ALA A 79 -15.82 -4.30 2.96
C ALA A 79 -15.99 -2.78 2.79
N LEU A 80 -15.34 -2.19 1.79
CA LEU A 80 -15.46 -0.77 1.48
C LEU A 80 -16.88 -0.39 1.05
N ILE A 81 -17.51 -1.19 0.19
CA ILE A 81 -18.91 -0.97 -0.22
C ILE A 81 -19.84 -1.02 0.99
N GLN A 82 -19.63 -1.99 1.89
CA GLN A 82 -20.45 -2.12 3.10
C GLN A 82 -20.28 -0.91 4.02
N TYR A 83 -19.03 -0.50 4.27
CA TYR A 83 -18.72 0.69 5.07
C TYR A 83 -19.40 1.95 4.54
N LEU A 84 -19.37 2.16 3.21
CA LEU A 84 -20.01 3.32 2.58
C LEU A 84 -21.54 3.29 2.66
N LYS A 85 -22.16 2.10 2.71
CA LYS A 85 -23.61 1.97 2.94
C LYS A 85 -24.00 2.28 4.37
N GLU A 86 -23.19 1.86 5.33
CA GLU A 86 -23.41 2.11 6.76
C GLU A 86 -23.15 3.56 7.16
N HIS A 87 -22.27 4.25 6.43
CA HIS A 87 -21.89 5.62 6.70
C HIS A 87 -22.10 6.55 5.48
N PRO A 88 -23.36 6.77 5.05
CA PRO A 88 -23.67 7.56 3.84
C PRO A 88 -23.19 9.02 3.93
N ASP A 89 -23.02 9.55 5.13
CA ASP A 89 -22.53 10.92 5.38
C ASP A 89 -21.08 11.13 4.91
N TYR A 90 -20.25 10.08 4.86
CA TYR A 90 -18.92 10.18 4.27
C TYR A 90 -18.99 10.55 2.78
N PHE A 91 -19.97 10.04 2.03
CA PHE A 91 -20.16 10.41 0.64
C PHE A 91 -20.56 11.89 0.48
N ASN A 92 -21.34 12.41 1.45
CA ASN A 92 -21.76 13.81 1.47
C ASN A 92 -20.59 14.76 1.78
N HIS A 93 -19.65 14.37 2.64
CA HIS A 93 -18.44 15.15 2.92
C HIS A 93 -17.58 15.40 1.65
N PHE A 94 -17.45 14.40 0.78
CA PHE A 94 -16.72 14.55 -0.50
C PHE A 94 -17.52 15.32 -1.57
N LYS A 95 -18.85 15.20 -1.58
CA LYS A 95 -19.73 16.00 -2.46
C LYS A 95 -19.73 17.50 -2.13
N GLU A 96 -19.68 17.86 -0.86
CA GLU A 96 -19.63 19.25 -0.40
C GLU A 96 -18.28 19.91 -0.76
N LYS A 97 -17.17 19.18 -0.66
CA LYS A 97 -15.83 19.66 -1.04
C LYS A 97 -15.69 19.91 -2.54
N THR A 98 -16.28 19.06 -3.38
CA THR A 98 -16.25 19.25 -4.85
C THR A 98 -17.10 20.42 -5.32
N LYS A 99 -18.17 20.80 -4.59
CA LYS A 99 -18.93 22.04 -4.84
C LYS A 99 -18.17 23.32 -4.45
N LYS A 100 -17.14 23.23 -3.60
CA LYS A 100 -16.36 24.40 -3.11
C LYS A 100 -15.06 24.64 -3.90
N LEU A 101 -14.76 23.83 -4.91
CA LEU A 101 -13.68 24.15 -5.85
C LEU A 101 -14.18 25.21 -6.83
N PRO A 102 -13.47 26.35 -7.00
CA PRO A 102 -13.86 27.32 -8.00
C PRO A 102 -13.81 26.65 -9.38
N VAL A 103 -14.87 26.86 -10.15
CA VAL A 103 -14.98 26.47 -11.55
C VAL A 103 -13.84 27.16 -12.31
N ILE A 104 -12.72 26.45 -12.51
CA ILE A 104 -11.78 26.79 -13.57
C ILE A 104 -12.54 26.49 -14.87
N SER A 105 -13.16 27.54 -15.40
CA SER A 105 -14.09 27.47 -16.50
C SER A 105 -13.33 27.45 -17.83
N LYS A 106 -13.78 26.54 -18.70
CA LYS A 106 -13.55 26.41 -20.15
C LYS A 106 -12.20 25.85 -20.60
N LEU A 107 -12.26 24.70 -21.28
CA LEU A 107 -12.11 24.66 -22.75
C LEU A 107 -12.62 23.33 -23.33
N SER A 108 -13.61 23.47 -24.23
CA SER A 108 -13.93 22.59 -25.36
C SER A 108 -14.64 21.24 -25.11
N LEU A 109 -15.95 21.31 -24.86
CA LEU A 109 -16.90 20.61 -25.74
C LEU A 109 -16.98 21.42 -27.04
N VAL A 110 -16.46 20.87 -28.14
CA VAL A 110 -16.90 21.20 -29.49
C VAL A 110 -17.46 19.90 -30.06
N ASN A 111 -18.67 20.04 -30.61
CA ASN A 111 -19.60 19.03 -31.11
C ASN A 111 -18.99 17.76 -31.71
#